data_AF-A0A941EGN9-F1
#
_entry.id   AF-A0A941EGN9-F1
#
_cell.length_a   1.000
_cell.length_b   1.000
_cell.length_c   1.000
_cell.angle_alpha   90.00
_cell.angle_beta   90.00
_cell.angle_gamma   90.00
#
_symmetry.space_group_name_H-M   'P 1'
#
loop_
_entity.id
_entity.type
_entity.pdbx_description
1 polymer ?
#
loop_
_entity_poly.entity_id
_entity_poly.type
_entity_poly.pdbx_seq_one_letter_code
_entity_poly.pdbx_strand_id
1 'polypeptide(L)'
;MVGDDRRGEAVAGVAAQPGDARATVALVEALSPLDARTAGLLQALSHQLRNPLTAVIGYLELLTDGTLGPLSMEQQRVLRVVVAGVTRLAEFVDDLEPGSPAR
;
A
#
# COMPACT_ATOMS: atom_id res chain seq x y z
N MET A 1 2.64 39.79 60.75
CA MET A 1 1.23 39.38 60.91
C MET A 1 0.37 40.32 60.06
N VAL A 2 0.20 40.00 58.79
CA VAL A 2 -1.04 40.00 57.98
C VAL A 2 -0.64 39.19 56.74
N GLY A 3 -1.16 37.97 56.64
CA GLY A 3 -0.91 37.07 55.53
C GLY A 3 -1.73 37.51 54.33
N ASP A 4 -1.05 37.65 53.19
CA ASP A 4 -1.63 37.78 51.86
C ASP A 4 -2.21 36.40 51.48
N ASP A 5 -3.47 36.16 51.84
CA ASP A 5 -4.24 34.96 51.52
C ASP A 5 -4.67 34.99 50.04
N ARG A 6 -3.71 34.72 49.15
CA ARG A 6 -3.99 34.45 47.73
C ARG A 6 -4.54 33.03 47.59
N ARG A 7 -5.78 32.82 48.03
CA ARG A 7 -6.57 31.63 47.70
C ARG A 7 -7.45 31.95 46.51
N GLY A 8 -6.90 31.68 45.33
CA GLY A 8 -7.56 31.82 44.05
C GLY A 8 -6.90 31.00 42.96
N GLU A 9 -6.42 29.78 43.28
CA GLU A 9 -6.09 28.81 42.25
C GLU A 9 -7.39 28.16 41.77
N ALA A 10 -8.04 28.86 40.83
CA ALA A 10 -8.95 28.22 39.90
C ALA A 10 -8.14 27.13 39.17
N VAL A 11 -8.38 25.88 39.54
CA VAL A 11 -8.06 24.73 38.69
C VAL A 11 -8.83 24.93 37.38
N ALA A 12 -8.17 25.58 36.44
CA ALA A 12 -8.61 25.71 35.07
C ALA A 12 -8.79 24.30 34.53
N GLY A 13 -10.05 23.92 34.35
CA GLY A 13 -10.41 22.67 33.69
C GLY A 13 -9.75 22.62 32.32
N VAL A 14 -9.01 21.54 32.06
CA VAL A 14 -8.71 21.12 30.70
C VAL A 14 -9.99 20.52 30.13
N ALA A 15 -10.98 21.37 29.90
CA ALA A 15 -12.04 21.08 28.95
C ALA A 15 -11.42 21.29 27.58
N ALA A 16 -10.96 20.19 26.96
CA ALA A 16 -10.50 20.21 25.58
C ALA A 16 -11.61 20.79 24.70
N GLN A 17 -11.37 21.96 24.11
CA GLN A 17 -12.32 22.60 23.20
C GLN A 17 -12.28 21.90 21.83
N PRO A 18 -13.44 21.60 21.22
CA PRO A 18 -13.48 21.11 19.86
C PRO A 18 -12.96 22.21 18.92
N GLY A 19 -11.83 21.96 18.25
CA GLY A 19 -11.22 22.90 17.29
C GLY A 19 -9.72 23.14 17.42
N ASP A 20 -9.02 22.49 18.37
CA ASP A 20 -7.58 22.68 18.51
C ASP A 20 -6.82 22.03 17.34
N ALA A 21 -6.59 22.81 16.29
CA ALA A 21 -5.89 22.41 15.06
C ALA A 21 -4.51 21.79 15.37
N ARG A 22 -3.88 22.17 16.50
CA ARG A 22 -2.60 21.58 16.94
C ARG A 22 -2.75 20.15 17.43
N ALA A 23 -3.83 19.82 18.15
CA ALA A 23 -4.08 18.46 18.62
C ALA A 23 -4.43 17.51 17.45
N THR A 24 -5.16 18.02 16.45
CA THR A 24 -5.46 17.26 15.22
C THR A 24 -4.21 17.07 14.36
N VAL A 25 -3.38 18.10 14.17
CA VAL A 25 -2.09 17.98 13.48
C VAL A 25 -1.15 17.00 14.19
N ALA A 26 -1.03 17.07 15.52
CA ALA A 26 -0.20 16.14 16.29
C ALA A 26 -0.69 14.68 16.19
N LEU A 27 -2.00 14.46 16.14
CA LEU A 27 -2.57 13.12 15.91
C LEU A 27 -2.27 12.61 14.49
N VAL A 28 -2.39 13.47 13.47
CA VAL A 28 -2.03 13.13 12.08
C VAL A 28 -0.53 12.82 11.94
N GLU A 29 0.33 13.62 12.58
CA GLU A 29 1.78 13.37 12.63
C GLU A 29 2.13 12.09 13.39
N ALA A 30 1.37 11.72 14.42
CA ALA A 30 1.55 10.46 15.13
C ALA A 30 1.10 9.22 14.34
N LEU A 31 0.17 9.37 13.39
CA LEU A 31 -0.31 8.29 12.50
C LEU A 31 0.59 8.12 11.26
N SER A 32 1.21 9.20 10.78
CA SER A 32 2.09 9.22 9.60
C SER A 32 3.21 8.15 9.58
N PRO A 33 3.86 7.78 10.71
CA PRO A 33 4.88 6.74 10.73
C PRO A 33 4.33 5.33 10.48
N LEU A 34 3.08 5.06 10.85
CA LEU A 34 2.42 3.77 10.59
C LEU A 34 2.08 3.63 9.11
N ASP A 35 1.62 4.72 8.50
CA ASP A 35 1.33 4.77 7.07
C ASP A 35 2.61 4.60 6.25
N ALA A 36 3.71 5.28 6.64
CA ALA A 36 5.01 5.15 5.98
C ALA A 36 5.58 3.72 6.05
N ARG A 37 5.41 3.03 7.18
CA ARG A 37 5.84 1.62 7.33
C ARG A 37 5.02 0.69 6.44
N THR A 38 3.70 0.88 6.41
CA THR A 38 2.81 0.08 5.58
C THR A 38 3.12 0.29 4.09
N ALA A 39 3.34 1.54 3.67
CA ALA A 39 3.75 1.88 2.31
C ALA A 39 5.10 1.24 1.94
N GLY A 40 6.10 1.29 2.83
CA GLY A 40 7.39 0.64 2.61
C GLY A 40 7.30 -0.89 2.50
N LEU A 41 6.43 -1.53 3.27
CA LEU A 41 6.15 -2.96 3.14
C LEU A 41 5.50 -3.30 1.80
N LEU A 42 4.48 -2.54 1.38
CA LEU A 42 3.81 -2.74 0.09
C LEU A 42 4.77 -2.56 -1.07
N GLN A 43 5.63 -1.54 -1.04
CA GLN A 43 6.67 -1.33 -2.05
C GLN A 43 7.64 -2.52 -2.11
N ALA A 44 8.14 -2.97 -0.95
CA ALA A 44 9.08 -4.10 -0.89
C ALA A 44 8.47 -5.40 -1.44
N LEU A 45 7.20 -5.67 -1.10
CA LEU A 45 6.48 -6.83 -1.64
C LEU A 45 6.26 -6.69 -3.15
N SER A 46 5.90 -5.51 -3.64
CA SER A 46 5.67 -5.29 -5.08
C SER A 46 6.92 -5.55 -5.91
N HIS A 47 8.07 -5.01 -5.47
CA HIS A 47 9.36 -5.28 -6.10
C HIS A 47 9.73 -6.77 -6.08
N GLN A 48 9.51 -7.45 -4.95
CA GLN A 48 9.81 -8.88 -4.85
C GLN A 48 8.90 -9.75 -5.70
N LEU A 49 7.65 -9.34 -5.95
CA LEU A 49 6.69 -10.04 -6.79
C LEU A 49 6.90 -9.77 -8.29
N ARG A 50 7.40 -8.59 -8.67
CA ARG A 50 7.74 -8.28 -10.08
C ARG A 50 8.70 -9.29 -10.69
N ASN A 51 9.75 -9.69 -9.96
CA ASN A 51 10.75 -10.64 -10.45
C ASN A 51 10.16 -12.02 -10.82
N PRO A 52 9.46 -12.74 -9.92
CA PRO A 52 8.84 -14.02 -10.26
C PRO A 52 7.73 -13.88 -11.30
N LEU A 53 6.94 -12.79 -11.30
CA LEU A 53 5.93 -12.56 -12.34
C LEU A 53 6.55 -12.35 -13.72
N THR A 54 7.65 -11.61 -13.81
CA THR A 54 8.40 -11.42 -15.06
C THR A 54 8.86 -12.77 -15.63
N ALA A 55 9.39 -13.65 -14.77
CA ALA A 55 9.80 -14.99 -15.18
C ALA A 55 8.62 -15.82 -15.69
N VAL A 56 7.48 -15.81 -14.98
CA VAL A 56 6.26 -16.52 -15.40
C VAL A 56 5.75 -15.99 -16.74
N ILE A 57 5.67 -14.68 -16.93
CA ILE A 57 5.27 -14.05 -18.20
C ILE A 57 6.19 -14.52 -19.33
N GLY A 58 7.51 -14.48 -19.13
CA GLY A 58 8.46 -14.95 -20.13
C GLY A 58 8.25 -16.41 -20.53
N TYR A 59 8.00 -17.32 -19.57
CA TYR A 59 7.67 -18.71 -19.90
C TYR A 59 6.34 -18.86 -20.65
N LEU A 60 5.33 -18.05 -20.30
CA LEU A 60 4.06 -18.04 -21.00
C LEU A 60 4.20 -17.51 -22.44
N GLU A 61 5.07 -16.53 -22.67
CA GLU A 61 5.43 -16.06 -24.01
C GLU A 61 6.04 -17.19 -24.85
N LEU A 62 7.02 -17.92 -24.29
CA LEU A 62 7.65 -19.08 -24.95
C LEU A 62 6.69 -20.25 -25.23
N LEU A 63 5.65 -20.41 -24.41
CA LEU A 63 4.57 -21.37 -24.67
C LEU A 63 3.61 -20.87 -25.76
N THR A 64 3.34 -19.56 -25.78
CA THR A 64 2.38 -18.94 -26.68
C THR A 64 2.93 -18.81 -28.11
N ASP A 65 4.23 -18.53 -28.25
CA ASP A 65 4.90 -18.44 -29.55
C ASP A 65 5.30 -19.82 -30.13
N GLY A 66 5.13 -20.89 -29.35
CA GLY A 66 5.41 -22.26 -29.75
C GLY A 66 6.88 -22.68 -29.65
N THR A 67 7.74 -21.86 -29.04
CA THR A 67 9.17 -22.16 -28.83
C THR A 67 9.38 -23.45 -28.05
N LEU A 68 8.49 -23.75 -27.10
CA LEU A 68 8.53 -24.99 -26.31
C LEU A 68 7.80 -26.18 -26.96
N GLY A 69 7.37 -26.03 -28.21
CA GLY A 69 6.69 -27.05 -28.99
C GLY A 69 5.18 -26.82 -29.17
N PRO A 70 4.51 -27.67 -29.96
CA PRO A 70 3.10 -27.51 -30.29
C PRO A 70 2.20 -27.82 -29.09
N LEU A 71 1.20 -26.96 -28.88
CA LEU A 71 0.16 -27.16 -27.87
C LEU A 71 -1.14 -27.63 -28.53
N SER A 72 -1.85 -28.54 -27.86
CA SER A 72 -3.20 -28.94 -28.26
C SER A 72 -4.19 -27.77 -28.15
N MET A 73 -5.32 -27.88 -28.86
CA MET A 73 -6.37 -26.85 -28.83
C MET A 73 -6.91 -26.58 -27.42
N GLU A 74 -6.97 -27.61 -26.58
CA GLU A 74 -7.40 -27.47 -25.17
C GLU A 74 -6.35 -26.70 -24.35
N GLN A 75 -5.07 -27.06 -24.49
CA GLN A 75 -3.97 -26.39 -23.82
C GLN A 75 -3.87 -24.92 -24.22
N GLN A 76 -4.06 -24.60 -25.50
CA GLN A 76 -4.11 -23.20 -25.97
C GLN A 76 -5.27 -22.43 -25.35
N ARG A 77 -6.43 -23.05 -25.13
CA ARG A 77 -7.58 -22.41 -24.47
C ARG A 77 -7.27 -22.10 -23.02
N VAL A 78 -6.70 -23.05 -22.29
CA VAL A 78 -6.27 -22.85 -20.90
C VAL A 78 -5.17 -21.78 -20.82
N LEU A 79 -4.19 -21.83 -21.72
CA LEU A 79 -3.06 -20.89 -21.75
C LEU A 79 -3.54 -19.44 -21.89
N ARG A 80 -4.54 -19.17 -22.75
CA ARG A 80 -5.13 -17.82 -22.86
C ARG A 80 -5.72 -17.30 -21.55
N VAL A 81 -6.36 -18.17 -20.77
CA VAL A 81 -6.93 -17.80 -19.46
C VAL A 81 -5.81 -17.51 -18.46
N VAL A 82 -4.77 -18.35 -18.44
CA VAL A 82 -3.61 -18.17 -17.56
C VAL A 82 -2.88 -16.87 -17.86
N VAL A 83 -2.59 -16.59 -19.14
CA VAL A 83 -1.95 -15.34 -19.58
C VAL A 83 -2.76 -14.14 -19.11
N ALA A 84 -4.07 -14.12 -19.37
CA ALA A 84 -4.94 -13.02 -18.93
C ALA A 84 -4.94 -12.83 -17.41
N GLY A 85 -4.88 -13.92 -16.64
CA GLY A 85 -4.79 -13.86 -15.17
C GLY A 85 -3.47 -13.29 -14.68
N VAL A 86 -2.35 -13.73 -15.26
CA VAL A 86 -1.02 -13.25 -14.89
C VAL A 86 -0.81 -11.79 -15.29
N THR A 87 -1.30 -11.35 -16.45
CA THR A 87 -1.24 -9.94 -16.87
C THR A 87 -1.98 -9.03 -15.87
N ARG A 88 -3.20 -9.39 -15.47
CA ARG A 88 -3.95 -8.63 -14.46
C ARG A 88 -3.25 -8.60 -13.10
N LEU A 89 -2.60 -9.71 -12.72
CA LEU A 89 -1.84 -9.76 -11.47
C LEU A 89 -0.60 -8.86 -11.52
N ALA A 90 0.10 -8.81 -12.67
CA ALA A 90 1.22 -7.90 -12.87
C ALA A 90 0.77 -6.44 -12.78
N GLU A 91 -0.33 -6.08 -13.45
CA GLU A 91 -0.94 -4.74 -13.35
C GLU A 91 -1.29 -4.39 -11.91
N PHE A 92 -1.93 -5.30 -11.16
CA PHE A 92 -2.24 -5.08 -9.75
C PHE A 92 -0.99 -4.87 -8.90
N VAL A 93 0.08 -5.64 -9.13
CA VAL A 93 1.36 -5.47 -8.42
C VAL A 93 2.01 -4.14 -8.76
N ASP A 94 1.89 -3.67 -10.00
CA ASP A 94 2.38 -2.35 -10.41
C ASP A 94 1.61 -1.21 -9.73
N ASP A 95 0.30 -1.37 -9.53
CA ASP A 95 -0.56 -0.39 -8.84
C ASP A 95 -0.30 -0.28 -7.34
N LEU A 96 0.34 -1.29 -6.72
CA LEU A 96 0.74 -1.26 -5.32
C LEU A 96 2.00 -0.40 -5.08
N GLU A 97 2.71 0.05 -6.12
CA GLU A 97 3.85 0.95 -5.98
C GLU A 97 3.38 2.38 -5.63
N PRO A 98 3.90 2.98 -4.54
CA PRO A 98 3.52 4.35 -4.16
C PRO A 98 3.87 5.34 -5.29
N GLY A 99 2.85 5.94 -5.90
CA GLY A 99 3.01 6.93 -6.98
C GLY A 99 2.54 6.49 -8.38
N SER A 100 1.97 5.30 -8.53
CA SER A 100 1.26 4.95 -9.78
C SER A 100 0.03 5.88 -9.94
N PRO A 101 -0.10 6.65 -11.05
CA PRO A 101 -1.29 7.45 -11.27
C PRO A 101 -2.48 6.51 -11.47
N ALA A 102 -3.50 6.65 -10.62
CA ALA A 102 -4.76 5.92 -10.76
C ALA A 102 -5.28 6.07 -12.20
N ARG A 103 -5.40 4.94 -12.91
CA ARG A 103 -6.02 4.88 -14.24
C ARG A 103 -7.51 4.62 -14.12
#